data_AF-A0A316D620-F1
#
_entry.id   AF-A0A316D620-F1
#
_cell.length_a   1.000
_cell.length_b   1.000
_cell.length_c   1.000
_cell.angle_alpha   90.00
_cell.angle_beta   90.00
_cell.angle_gamma   90.00
#
_symmetry.space_group_name_H-M   'P 1'
#
loop_
_entity.id
_entity.type
_entity.pdbx_description
1 polymer ?
#
loop_
_entity_poly.entity_id
_entity_poly.type
_entity_poly.pdbx_seq_one_letter_code
_entity_poly.pdbx_strand_id
1 'polypeptide(L)' 'MQKIEAMTSGGKVELVLVGNLLSINLNGKLYKTVSFDGPDTVTNTNYPNKEGK' A
#
# COMPACT_ATOMS: atom_id res chain seq x y z
N MET A 1 -5.35 11.22 -8.73
CA MET A 1 -5.00 10.61 -7.43
C MET A 1 -6.30 10.16 -6.80
N GLN A 2 -6.38 8.90 -6.37
CA GLN A 2 -7.51 8.39 -5.59
C GLN A 2 -6.98 7.91 -4.24
N LYS A 3 -7.72 8.19 -3.16
CA LYS A 3 -7.36 7.81 -1.80
C LYS A 3 -8.58 7.20 -1.11
N ILE A 4 -8.36 6.06 -0.44
CA ILE A 4 -9.36 5.39 0.40
C ILE A 4 -8.73 5.19 1.77
N GLU A 5 -9.47 5.54 2.83
CA GLU A 5 -9.04 5.33 4.21
C GLU A 5 -10.11 4.54 4.96
N ALA A 6 -9.67 3.61 5.81
CA ALA A 6 -10.54 2.84 6.68
C ALA A 6 -9.90 2.62 8.05
N MET A 7 -10.72 2.61 9.10
CA MET A 7 -10.29 2.17 10.42
C MET A 7 -10.72 0.72 10.62
N THR A 8 -9.78 -0.13 11.03
CA THR A 8 -9.99 -1.56 11.30
C THR A 8 -9.63 -1.88 12.75
N SER A 9 -9.92 -3.11 13.21
CA SER A 9 -9.45 -3.57 14.54
C SER A 9 -7.93 -3.57 14.69
N GLY A 10 -7.17 -3.68 13.59
CA GLY A 10 -5.71 -3.60 13.56
C GLY A 10 -5.15 -2.18 13.37
N GLY A 11 -6.03 -1.17 13.31
CA GLY A 11 -5.67 0.24 13.12
C GLY A 11 -6.04 0.81 11.74
N LYS A 12 -5.43 1.95 11.39
CA LYS A 12 -5.74 2.71 10.18
C LYS A 12 -5.13 2.06 8.95
N VAL A 13 -5.93 1.87 7.91
CA VAL A 13 -5.50 1.45 6.58
C VAL A 13 -5.71 2.60 5.61
N GLU A 14 -4.69 2.92 4.81
CA GLU A 14 -4.78 3.93 3.75
C GLU A 14 -4.29 3.36 2.42
N LEU A 15 -5.16 3.38 1.43
CA LEU A 15 -4.86 2.99 0.05
C LEU A 15 -4.75 4.25 -0.81
N VAL A 16 -3.65 4.40 -1.54
CA VAL A 16 -3.39 5.56 -2.40
C VAL A 16 -3.02 5.09 -3.80
N LEU A 17 -3.83 5.44 -4.79
CA LEU A 17 -3.59 5.13 -6.20
C LEU A 17 -3.14 6.39 -6.95
N VAL A 18 -1.93 6.33 -7.52
CA VAL A 18 -1.31 7.39 -8.33
C VAL A 18 -0.80 6.78 -9.63
N GLY A 19 -1.45 7.12 -10.76
CA GLY A 19 -1.13 6.52 -12.05
C GLY A 19 -1.31 5.00 -11.99
N ASN A 20 -0.22 4.27 -12.21
CA ASN A 20 -0.18 2.81 -12.16
C ASN A 20 0.30 2.24 -10.82
N LEU A 21 0.51 3.07 -9.80
CA LEU A 21 1.04 2.64 -8.50
C LEU A 21 -0.05 2.73 -7.41
N LEU A 22 -0.35 1.59 -6.78
CA LEU A 22 -1.14 1.51 -5.57
C LEU A 22 -0.21 1.35 -4.35
N SER A 23 -0.25 2.31 -3.44
CA SER A 23 0.43 2.27 -2.16
C SER A 23 -0.53 1.89 -1.04
N ILE A 24 -0.16 0.88 -0.26
CA ILE A 24 -0.90 0.39 0.90
C ILE A 24 -0.12 0.80 2.16
N ASN A 25 -0.71 1.67 2.97
CA ASN A 25 -0.16 2.11 4.23
C ASN A 25 -0.97 1.55 5.39
N LEU A 26 -0.29 1.04 6.40
CA LEU A 26 -0.87 0.56 7.65
C LEU A 26 -0.34 1.44 8.78
N ASN A 27 -1.24 2.03 9.55
CA ASN A 27 -0.92 2.92 10.67
C ASN A 27 0.08 4.04 10.29
N GLY A 28 -0.11 4.61 9.09
CA GLY A 28 0.74 5.69 8.55
C GLY A 28 2.10 5.22 8.01
N LYS A 29 2.39 3.92 7.98
CA LYS A 29 3.64 3.36 7.41
C LYS A 29 3.37 2.64 6.10
N LEU A 30 4.21 2.87 5.09
CA LEU A 30 4.15 2.14 3.83
C LEU A 30 4.44 0.66 4.08
N TYR A 31 3.45 -0.19 3.79
CA TYR A 31 3.53 -1.63 3.98
C TYR A 31 3.80 -2.35 2.66
N LYS A 32 3.11 -1.96 1.60
CA LYS A 32 3.20 -2.61 0.29
C LYS A 32 2.93 -1.63 -0.83
N THR A 33 3.58 -1.83 -1.96
CA THR A 33 3.18 -1.23 -3.23
C THR A 33 2.81 -2.30 -4.25
N VAL A 34 1.86 -1.96 -5.11
CA VAL A 34 1.45 -2.75 -6.27
C VAL A 34 1.56 -1.84 -7.49
N SER A 35 2.41 -2.19 -8.44
CA SER A 35 2.56 -1.48 -9.72
C SER A 35 1.89 -2.27 -10.84
N PHE A 36 1.09 -1.59 -11.65
CA PHE A 36 0.46 -2.14 -12.85
C PHE A 36 1.29 -1.72 -14.08
N ASP A 37 2.30 -2.51 -14.43
CA ASP A 37 3.34 -2.11 -15.40
C ASP A 37 2.99 -2.44 -16.86
N GLY A 38 1.86 -3.12 -17.08
CA GLY A 38 1.38 -3.51 -18.42
C GLY A 38 0.08 -4.32 -18.36
N PRO A 39 -0.44 -4.78 -19.50
CA PRO A 39 -1.73 -5.48 -19.60
C PRO A 39 -1.86 -6.68 -18.66
N ASP A 40 -0.75 -7.39 -18.41
CA ASP A 40 -0.72 -8.61 -17.59
C ASP A 40 0.44 -8.61 -16.58
N THR A 41 1.05 -7.46 -16.33
CA THR A 41 2.23 -7.35 -15.45
C THR A 41 1.90 -6.61 -14.17
N VAL A 42 2.04 -7.29 -13.04
CA VAL A 42 1.84 -6.72 -11.71
C VAL A 42 3.06 -6.96 -10.84
N THR A 43 3.74 -5.89 -10.45
CA THR A 43 4.87 -5.95 -9.52
C THR A 43 4.40 -5.69 -8.10
N ASN A 44 4.75 -6.57 -7.16
CA ASN A 44 4.40 -6.44 -5.75
C ASN A 44 5.67 -6.26 -4.92
N THR A 45 5.80 -5.13 -4.24
CA THR A 45 6.93 -4.86 -3.34
C THR A 45 6.43 -4.79 -1.91
N ASN A 46 6.89 -5.70 -1.06
CA ASN A 46 6.60 -5.69 0.37
C ASN A 46 7.70 -4.92 1.11
N TYR A 47 7.30 -3.99 1.96
CA TYR A 47 8.19 -3.26 2.85
C TYR A 47 8.05 -3.89 4.23
N PRO A 48 9.00 -4.72 4.68
CA PRO A 48 8.91 -5.33 6.00
C PRO A 48 8.82 -4.21 7.02
N ASN A 49 7.76 -4.24 7.82
CA ASN A 49 7.63 -3.34 8.96
C ASN A 49 8.77 -3.75 9.91
N LYS A 50 9.83 -2.94 9.99
CA LYS A 50 10.88 -3.13 10.99
C LYS A 50 10.29 -2.75 12.35
N GLU A 51 9.44 -3.62 12.90
CA GLU A 51 9.01 -3.53 14.28
C GLU A 51 10.02 -4.29 15.14
N GLY A 52 10.84 -3.54 15.88
CA GLY A 52 11.49 -3.98 17.11
C GLY A 52 12.65 -4.99 17.01
N LYS A 53 13.88 -4.49 17.14
CA LYS A 53 14.77 -5.02 18.18
C LYS A 53 14.83 -4.00 19.30
#